data_AF-A0A1B1ADY1-F1
#
_entry.id   AF-A0A1B1ADY1-F1
#
_cell.length_a   1.000
_cell.length_b   1.000
_cell.length_c   1.000
_cell.angle_alpha   90.00
_cell.angle_beta   90.00
_cell.angle_gamma   90.00
#
_symmetry.space_group_name_H-M   'P 1'
#
loop_
_entity.id
_entity.type
_entity.pdbx_description
1 polymer ?
#
loop_
_entity_poly.entity_id
_entity_poly.type
_entity_poly.pdbx_seq_one_letter_code
_entity_poly.pdbx_strand_id
1 'polypeptide(L)'
;MQVRFWGTRGSIATPGGATLRYGGNTSCVEVTSDSGVTILIDAGTGANALGKALIDQGRGAKGHILISHTHWDHIQGLPFFAPLFVAGNEWHIYGPRGLGQSLRDVLAAQMEYAYFPVALNAFAATVHFHEVVEGAFSIDDVRISTQYLNHPALTVGYRVEVDGASAVYASDHEPHDAHAGEGHPEAGEGGDAAHVEFIRDADLVIHDAQYTAAEFPEKIGWGHSTIEYAVDVAIAGNVKKLALYHHDPSRGDDAVDELLVAARARVKAAEADLEVVGAAEGNAITLRGAANTNKASPFLPSSLVEPATSVSDELVLIAGVPPSDRAVLMAAARADGIPSVSEVLIEQLKEAVQGGRPSLVFLGYALPDVDPIALCAELRALPGEDVKDIPIIIVADQAQAPADKGEAADVTDWLTRPYSLQYARSRLRAWLMRSMLRWRKAPLPQDEEERLAAVQRLGLLDTGAEERFDRHARIAAAALNAPIALVTLVDRDRQWFKAHQGFEFSETPRDIGFCSHAILDSEPLVVTDALQDDRFAENPAVVGDPHVRFYAGIPLHSADGARVGAFCIVDRKPRSLSAAQLRMLKDIARLVEEELEQRQTAQAG
;
A
#
# COMPACT_ATOMS: atom_id res chain seq x y z
N MET A 1 -3.39 12.32 -17.58
CA MET A 1 -2.17 11.58 -17.21
C MET A 1 -1.50 11.02 -18.47
N GLN A 2 -0.17 11.16 -18.57
CA GLN A 2 0.64 10.48 -19.58
C GLN A 2 1.70 9.61 -18.90
N VAL A 3 1.84 8.37 -19.37
CA VAL A 3 2.82 7.38 -18.92
C VAL A 3 3.79 7.10 -20.05
N ARG A 4 5.10 7.16 -19.82
CA ARG A 4 6.14 6.94 -20.82
C ARG A 4 7.22 6.00 -20.31
N PHE A 5 7.64 5.06 -21.15
CA PHE A 5 8.67 4.08 -20.81
C PHE A 5 10.04 4.58 -21.28
N TRP A 6 10.99 4.62 -20.36
CA TRP A 6 12.39 5.01 -20.61
C TRP A 6 13.36 3.84 -20.44
N GLY A 7 12.92 2.79 -19.75
CA GLY A 7 13.55 1.47 -19.73
C GLY A 7 12.52 0.43 -19.38
N THR A 8 12.68 -0.78 -19.90
CA THR A 8 11.68 -1.86 -19.88
C THR A 8 12.28 -3.23 -19.59
N ARG A 9 13.61 -3.32 -19.47
CA ARG A 9 14.33 -4.57 -19.24
C ARG A 9 14.52 -4.88 -17.77
N GLY A 10 14.43 -6.15 -17.44
CA GLY A 10 14.74 -6.64 -16.11
C GLY A 10 16.19 -7.04 -15.92
N SER A 11 16.62 -7.05 -14.66
CA SER A 11 17.89 -7.53 -14.12
C SER A 11 19.15 -6.78 -14.57
N ILE A 12 19.35 -6.58 -15.87
CA ILE A 12 20.51 -5.88 -16.46
C ILE A 12 20.13 -5.16 -17.75
N ALA A 13 20.89 -4.12 -18.09
CA ALA A 13 20.75 -3.44 -19.37
C ALA A 13 21.25 -4.35 -20.51
N THR A 14 20.49 -4.41 -21.61
CA THR A 14 20.73 -5.28 -22.77
C THR A 14 20.71 -4.51 -24.09
N PRO A 15 21.53 -3.45 -24.26
CA PRO A 15 21.58 -2.74 -25.53
C PRO A 15 22.14 -3.64 -26.63
N GLY A 16 21.41 -3.78 -27.74
CA GLY A 16 21.86 -4.60 -28.85
C GLY A 16 20.92 -4.54 -30.06
N GLY A 17 21.37 -5.09 -31.19
CA GLY A 17 20.57 -5.13 -32.42
C GLY A 17 19.29 -5.97 -32.30
N ALA A 18 19.23 -6.87 -31.31
CA ALA A 18 18.07 -7.73 -31.04
C ALA A 18 17.07 -7.13 -30.04
N THR A 19 17.31 -5.93 -29.51
CA THR A 19 16.48 -5.29 -28.46
C THR A 19 16.04 -3.88 -28.86
N LEU A 20 16.00 -3.59 -30.16
CA LEU A 20 15.71 -2.26 -30.69
C LEU A 20 14.23 -1.87 -30.57
N ARG A 21 13.31 -2.84 -30.60
CA ARG A 21 11.87 -2.59 -30.62
C ARG A 21 11.32 -2.36 -29.21
N TYR A 22 11.77 -3.14 -28.22
CA TYR A 22 11.31 -2.99 -26.83
C TYR A 22 12.27 -2.20 -25.95
N GLY A 23 13.53 -2.07 -26.35
CA GLY A 23 14.55 -1.36 -25.59
C GLY A 23 15.49 -2.28 -24.81
N GLY A 24 16.61 -1.71 -24.38
CA GLY A 24 17.70 -2.35 -23.65
C GLY A 24 17.99 -1.73 -22.28
N ASN A 25 17.43 -0.59 -21.95
CA ASN A 25 17.53 0.07 -20.66
C ASN A 25 16.63 -0.62 -19.63
N THR A 26 17.11 -0.65 -18.39
CA THR A 26 16.41 -1.19 -17.24
C THR A 26 15.38 -0.22 -16.67
N SER A 27 14.50 -0.77 -15.84
CA SER A 27 13.26 -0.17 -15.33
C SER A 27 13.29 1.34 -15.09
N CYS A 28 12.48 2.07 -15.86
CA CYS A 28 12.28 3.51 -15.68
C CYS A 28 11.00 3.96 -16.39
N VAL A 29 10.02 4.45 -15.64
CA VAL A 29 8.72 4.92 -16.16
C VAL A 29 8.47 6.35 -15.72
N GLU A 30 8.21 7.26 -16.66
CA GLU A 30 7.79 8.62 -16.40
C GLU A 30 6.27 8.70 -16.38
N VAL A 31 5.70 9.30 -15.33
CA VAL A 31 4.29 9.68 -15.23
C VAL A 31 4.21 11.21 -15.14
N THR A 32 3.35 11.81 -15.96
CA THR A 32 3.08 13.25 -15.96
C THR A 32 1.58 13.53 -15.85
N SER A 33 1.23 14.47 -14.97
CA SER A 33 -0.15 14.98 -14.84
C SER A 33 -0.39 16.17 -15.78
N ASP A 34 -1.66 16.50 -16.03
CA ASP A 34 -2.02 17.70 -16.80
C ASP A 34 -1.64 19.00 -16.05
N SER A 35 -1.48 18.96 -14.72
CA SER A 35 -0.98 20.06 -13.88
C SER A 35 0.54 20.25 -13.94
N GLY A 36 1.28 19.32 -14.57
CA GLY A 36 2.73 19.39 -14.77
C GLY A 36 3.57 18.67 -13.71
N VAL A 37 2.95 17.93 -12.79
CA VAL A 37 3.66 17.07 -11.84
C VAL A 37 4.40 15.99 -12.64
N THR A 38 5.68 15.79 -12.31
CA THR A 38 6.53 14.78 -12.94
C THR A 38 6.96 13.77 -11.89
N ILE A 39 6.53 12.52 -12.07
CA ILE A 39 6.87 11.38 -11.23
C ILE A 39 7.67 10.39 -12.08
N LEU A 40 8.78 9.92 -11.53
CA LEU A 40 9.52 8.79 -12.04
C LEU A 40 9.21 7.58 -11.19
N ILE A 41 8.94 6.42 -11.81
CA ILE A 41 8.85 5.15 -11.10
C ILE A 41 10.05 4.31 -11.54
N ASP A 42 10.88 3.98 -10.56
CA ASP A 42 12.23 3.45 -10.66
C ASP A 42 13.21 4.33 -11.46
N ALA A 43 14.47 4.27 -11.04
CA ALA A 43 15.59 5.02 -11.60
C ALA A 43 16.67 4.06 -12.13
N GLY A 44 16.25 3.04 -12.87
CA GLY A 44 17.12 2.18 -13.65
C GLY A 44 17.88 2.94 -14.73
N THR A 45 18.64 2.24 -15.57
CA THR A 45 19.51 2.85 -16.59
C THR A 45 18.76 3.79 -17.56
N GLY A 46 17.44 3.59 -17.75
CA GLY A 46 16.58 4.50 -18.51
C GLY A 46 16.50 5.93 -17.95
N ALA A 47 16.74 6.12 -16.65
CA ALA A 47 16.74 7.43 -16.00
C ALA A 47 17.77 8.38 -16.63
N ASN A 48 18.89 7.87 -17.16
CA ASN A 48 19.88 8.69 -17.84
C ASN A 48 19.29 9.40 -19.08
N ALA A 49 18.56 8.65 -19.92
CA ALA A 49 17.94 9.20 -21.12
C ALA A 49 16.82 10.19 -20.76
N LEU A 50 15.99 9.85 -19.78
CA LEU A 50 14.97 10.78 -19.29
C LEU A 50 15.59 12.06 -18.72
N GLY A 51 16.62 11.95 -17.89
CA GLY A 51 17.26 13.10 -17.24
C GLY A 51 17.75 14.11 -18.26
N LYS A 52 18.36 13.63 -19.37
CA LYS A 52 18.72 14.49 -20.50
C LYS A 52 17.50 15.13 -21.15
N ALA A 53 16.46 14.35 -21.43
CA ALA A 53 15.25 14.84 -22.08
C ALA A 53 14.53 15.92 -21.24
N LEU A 54 14.51 15.78 -19.91
CA LEU A 54 13.96 16.79 -19.01
C LEU A 54 14.73 18.11 -19.14
N ILE A 55 16.06 18.07 -19.08
CA ILE A 55 16.92 19.25 -19.21
C ILE A 55 16.73 19.92 -20.58
N ASP A 56 16.76 19.13 -21.66
CA ASP A 56 16.60 19.65 -23.03
C ASP A 56 15.24 20.31 -23.26
N GLN A 57 14.21 19.85 -22.55
CA GLN A 57 12.85 20.41 -22.59
C GLN A 57 12.67 21.61 -21.64
N GLY A 58 13.70 22.02 -20.89
CA GLY A 58 13.57 23.04 -19.85
C GLY A 58 12.70 22.60 -18.66
N ARG A 59 12.52 21.30 -18.48
CA ARG A 59 11.83 20.65 -17.35
C ARG A 59 12.86 20.21 -16.30
N GLY A 60 12.38 19.56 -15.22
CA GLY A 60 13.24 18.91 -14.22
C GLY A 60 13.70 19.79 -13.06
N ALA A 61 13.19 21.04 -12.96
CA ALA A 61 13.42 21.91 -11.81
C ALA A 61 12.80 21.36 -10.52
N LYS A 62 11.64 20.69 -10.63
CA LYS A 62 10.98 19.95 -9.55
C LYS A 62 10.57 18.57 -10.05
N GLY A 63 10.70 17.53 -9.22
CA GLY A 63 10.18 16.20 -9.56
C GLY A 63 10.22 15.20 -8.41
N HIS A 64 9.63 14.04 -8.65
CA HIS A 64 9.49 12.96 -7.67
C HIS A 64 9.99 11.64 -8.26
N ILE A 65 10.63 10.79 -7.46
CA ILE A 65 11.11 9.46 -7.85
C ILE A 65 10.56 8.44 -6.86
N LEU A 66 9.75 7.51 -7.32
CA LEU A 66 9.21 6.39 -6.56
C LEU A 66 10.05 5.14 -6.87
N ILE A 67 10.85 4.69 -5.92
CA ILE A 67 11.66 3.47 -6.03
C ILE A 67 10.83 2.30 -5.51
N SER A 68 10.57 1.29 -6.33
CA SER A 68 9.84 0.07 -5.94
C SER A 68 10.66 -0.74 -4.94
N HIS A 69 11.93 -0.97 -5.26
CA HIS A 69 12.94 -1.61 -4.42
C HIS A 69 14.35 -1.27 -4.92
N THR A 70 15.37 -1.68 -4.18
CA THR A 70 16.75 -1.20 -4.36
C THR A 70 17.69 -2.17 -5.09
N HIS A 71 17.13 -3.10 -5.88
CA HIS A 71 17.96 -3.85 -6.83
C HIS A 71 18.55 -2.91 -7.89
N TRP A 72 19.72 -3.29 -8.42
CA TRP A 72 20.53 -2.38 -9.24
C TRP A 72 19.81 -1.90 -10.49
N ASP A 73 19.10 -2.76 -11.18
CA ASP A 73 18.32 -2.44 -12.37
C ASP A 73 17.22 -1.40 -12.13
N HIS A 74 16.85 -1.12 -10.87
CA HIS A 74 15.89 -0.09 -10.46
C HIS A 74 16.54 1.22 -9.95
N ILE A 75 17.86 1.23 -9.68
CA ILE A 75 18.54 2.41 -9.09
C ILE A 75 19.82 2.83 -9.80
N GLN A 76 20.34 2.03 -10.74
CA GLN A 76 21.64 2.22 -11.39
C GLN A 76 21.71 3.49 -12.26
N GLY A 77 20.58 4.01 -12.71
CA GLY A 77 20.54 5.27 -13.47
C GLY A 77 20.55 6.52 -12.60
N LEU A 78 20.27 6.41 -11.29
CA LEU A 78 20.22 7.54 -10.37
C LEU A 78 21.52 8.39 -10.37
N PRO A 79 22.74 7.80 -10.34
CA PRO A 79 23.97 8.59 -10.41
C PRO A 79 24.19 9.32 -11.75
N PHE A 80 23.40 8.98 -12.78
CA PHE A 80 23.42 9.59 -14.11
C PHE A 80 22.18 10.44 -14.40
N PHE A 81 21.31 10.65 -13.41
CA PHE A 81 20.11 11.45 -13.57
C PHE A 81 20.45 12.95 -13.48
N ALA A 82 20.67 13.56 -14.65
CA ALA A 82 21.16 14.93 -14.80
C ALA A 82 20.46 15.99 -13.90
N PRO A 83 19.13 15.95 -13.68
CA PRO A 83 18.45 16.92 -12.82
C PRO A 83 18.98 17.02 -11.38
N LEU A 84 19.59 15.96 -10.82
CA LEU A 84 20.16 15.98 -9.46
C LEU A 84 21.46 16.79 -9.35
N PHE A 85 22.11 17.08 -10.49
CA PHE A 85 23.38 17.79 -10.56
C PHE A 85 23.23 19.25 -10.99
N VAL A 86 22.01 19.77 -11.02
CA VAL A 86 21.72 21.17 -11.35
C VAL A 86 21.31 21.93 -10.10
N ALA A 87 22.02 23.01 -9.79
CA ALA A 87 21.75 23.85 -8.63
C ALA A 87 20.39 24.55 -8.75
N GLY A 88 19.63 24.55 -7.65
CA GLY A 88 18.29 25.15 -7.59
C GLY A 88 17.16 24.20 -7.98
N ASN A 89 17.47 22.99 -8.45
CA ASN A 89 16.47 21.94 -8.62
C ASN A 89 16.08 21.33 -7.26
N GLU A 90 14.87 20.80 -7.17
CA GLU A 90 14.32 20.15 -5.98
C GLU A 90 13.71 18.79 -6.35
N TRP A 91 14.15 17.72 -5.71
CA TRP A 91 13.70 16.36 -6.01
C TRP A 91 13.35 15.59 -4.74
N HIS A 92 12.25 14.84 -4.79
CA HIS A 92 11.82 13.97 -3.70
C HIS A 92 11.95 12.51 -4.12
N ILE A 93 12.65 11.69 -3.33
CA ILE A 93 12.85 10.27 -3.58
C ILE A 93 12.11 9.47 -2.51
N TYR A 94 11.22 8.61 -2.95
CA TYR A 94 10.39 7.73 -2.13
C TYR A 94 10.86 6.30 -2.35
N GLY A 95 10.85 5.47 -1.30
CA GLY A 95 11.24 4.06 -1.43
C GLY A 95 10.92 3.26 -0.17
N PRO A 96 10.94 1.93 -0.25
CA PRO A 96 10.49 1.07 0.84
C PRO A 96 11.30 1.31 2.12
N ARG A 97 10.60 1.39 3.26
CA ARG A 97 11.23 1.55 4.58
C ARG A 97 12.06 0.32 4.94
N GLY A 98 13.34 0.54 5.24
CA GLY A 98 14.25 -0.51 5.72
C GLY A 98 14.14 -0.76 7.22
N LEU A 99 14.52 -1.96 7.67
CA LEU A 99 14.77 -2.28 9.08
C LEU A 99 16.24 -1.95 9.41
N GLY A 100 16.51 -0.72 9.86
CA GLY A 100 17.82 -0.30 10.38
C GLY A 100 18.78 0.37 9.39
N GLN A 101 18.43 0.48 8.10
CA GLN A 101 19.14 1.32 7.12
C GLN A 101 18.14 2.23 6.43
N SER A 102 18.49 3.51 6.29
CA SER A 102 17.63 4.47 5.60
C SER A 102 17.72 4.32 4.09
N LEU A 103 16.67 4.69 3.36
CA LEU A 103 16.69 4.79 1.89
C LEU A 103 17.89 5.59 1.37
N ARG A 104 18.23 6.69 2.06
CA ARG A 104 19.38 7.53 1.72
C ARG A 104 20.69 6.76 1.80
N ASP A 105 20.88 5.94 2.82
CA ASP A 105 22.12 5.18 3.01
C ASP A 105 22.30 4.13 1.92
N VAL A 106 21.23 3.44 1.54
CA VAL A 106 21.24 2.45 0.45
C VAL A 106 21.60 3.12 -0.88
N LEU A 107 20.99 4.26 -1.19
CA LEU A 107 21.30 5.01 -2.41
C LEU A 107 22.70 5.64 -2.37
N ALA A 108 23.21 6.00 -1.18
CA ALA A 108 24.58 6.47 -1.02
C ALA A 108 25.61 5.35 -1.29
N ALA A 109 25.30 4.11 -0.90
CA ALA A 109 26.22 2.97 -1.01
C ALA A 109 26.61 2.65 -2.47
N GLN A 110 25.68 2.76 -3.42
CA GLN A 110 26.01 2.59 -4.86
C GLN A 110 26.94 3.70 -5.39
N MET A 111 27.02 4.82 -4.68
CA MET A 111 27.85 5.98 -5.01
C MET A 111 29.13 6.06 -4.15
N GLU A 112 29.51 4.95 -3.50
CA GLU A 112 30.79 4.86 -2.80
C GLU A 112 31.97 4.93 -3.78
N TYR A 113 33.05 5.60 -3.36
CA TYR A 113 34.22 5.89 -4.21
C TYR A 113 34.85 4.66 -4.88
N ALA A 114 34.70 3.47 -4.27
CA ALA A 114 35.20 2.23 -4.83
C ALA A 114 34.48 1.82 -6.14
N TYR A 115 33.21 2.19 -6.28
CA TYR A 115 32.37 1.82 -7.43
C TYR A 115 32.06 3.03 -8.32
N PHE A 116 31.99 4.23 -7.74
CA PHE A 116 31.57 5.44 -8.43
C PHE A 116 32.31 6.68 -7.91
N PRO A 117 32.85 7.55 -8.78
CA PRO A 117 33.78 8.61 -8.37
C PRO A 117 33.11 9.80 -7.67
N VAL A 118 31.78 9.84 -7.57
CA VAL A 118 31.00 10.97 -7.06
C VAL A 118 30.07 10.48 -5.96
N ALA A 119 30.19 11.03 -4.75
CA ALA A 119 29.34 10.65 -3.64
C ALA A 119 27.95 11.32 -3.72
N LEU A 120 26.97 10.78 -3.00
CA LEU A 120 25.59 11.30 -2.96
C LEU A 120 25.51 12.78 -2.54
N ASN A 121 26.44 13.25 -1.70
CA ASN A 121 26.50 14.66 -1.26
C ASN A 121 26.99 15.63 -2.34
N ALA A 122 27.39 15.14 -3.52
CA ALA A 122 27.73 15.96 -4.67
C ALA A 122 26.53 16.36 -5.52
N PHE A 123 25.31 15.90 -5.18
CA PHE A 123 24.09 16.45 -5.76
C PHE A 123 24.03 17.96 -5.51
N ALA A 124 23.80 18.71 -6.59
CA ALA A 124 23.62 20.16 -6.53
C ALA A 124 22.16 20.54 -6.32
N ALA A 125 21.23 19.62 -6.61
CA ALA A 125 19.82 19.74 -6.29
C ALA A 125 19.57 19.56 -4.78
N THR A 126 18.49 20.16 -4.29
CA THR A 126 17.93 19.82 -2.97
C THR A 126 17.19 18.49 -3.11
N VAL A 127 17.64 17.46 -2.38
CA VAL A 127 17.03 16.12 -2.44
C VAL A 127 16.45 15.72 -1.09
N HIS A 128 15.16 15.38 -1.11
CA HIS A 128 14.42 14.88 0.04
C HIS A 128 14.24 13.36 -0.08
N PHE A 129 14.43 12.63 1.02
CA PHE A 129 14.26 11.17 1.05
C PHE A 129 13.05 10.83 1.90
N HIS A 130 12.20 9.95 1.39
CA HIS A 130 10.96 9.54 1.98
C HIS A 130 10.86 8.02 2.04
N GLU A 131 10.68 7.47 3.23
CA GLU A 131 10.41 6.05 3.41
C GLU A 131 8.91 5.81 3.35
N VAL A 132 8.53 4.87 2.48
CA VAL A 132 7.15 4.45 2.26
C VAL A 132 6.93 3.03 2.75
N VAL A 133 5.70 2.78 3.15
CA VAL A 133 5.15 1.49 3.58
C VAL A 133 3.85 1.26 2.82
N GLU A 134 3.22 0.11 2.97
CA GLU A 134 1.88 -0.15 2.43
C GLU A 134 0.85 0.86 2.98
N GLY A 135 -0.04 1.37 2.13
CA GLY A 135 -0.99 2.44 2.47
C GLY A 135 -1.25 3.41 1.32
N ALA A 136 -1.49 4.68 1.64
CA ALA A 136 -1.68 5.72 0.62
C ALA A 136 -1.11 7.06 1.07
N PHE A 137 -0.64 7.84 0.10
CA PHE A 137 -0.20 9.21 0.29
C PHE A 137 -0.48 10.06 -0.97
N SER A 138 -0.15 11.37 -0.96
CA SER A 138 -0.32 12.18 -2.18
C SER A 138 0.90 13.05 -2.46
N ILE A 139 1.16 13.24 -3.75
CA ILE A 139 2.20 14.11 -4.29
C ILE A 139 1.51 15.22 -5.07
N ASP A 140 1.52 16.44 -4.54
CA ASP A 140 0.75 17.56 -5.10
C ASP A 140 -0.73 17.14 -5.32
N ASP A 141 -1.21 17.03 -6.56
CA ASP A 141 -2.57 16.59 -6.93
C ASP A 141 -2.70 15.10 -7.29
N VAL A 142 -1.61 14.34 -7.18
CA VAL A 142 -1.54 12.92 -7.52
C VAL A 142 -1.73 12.07 -6.27
N ARG A 143 -2.71 11.16 -6.27
CA ARG A 143 -2.87 10.15 -5.22
C ARG A 143 -1.99 8.94 -5.53
N ILE A 144 -1.25 8.48 -4.53
CA ILE A 144 -0.38 7.30 -4.59
C ILE A 144 -0.87 6.28 -3.56
N SER A 145 -1.24 5.09 -3.99
CA SER A 145 -1.47 3.95 -3.10
C SER A 145 -0.34 2.94 -3.27
N THR A 146 0.09 2.33 -2.17
CA THR A 146 1.23 1.41 -2.09
C THR A 146 0.81 0.05 -1.56
N GLN A 147 1.33 -1.02 -2.17
CA GLN A 147 1.18 -2.40 -1.70
C GLN A 147 2.55 -3.08 -1.68
N TYR A 148 2.86 -3.88 -0.67
CA TYR A 148 4.04 -4.75 -0.75
C TYR A 148 3.81 -5.88 -1.76
N LEU A 149 4.76 -6.05 -2.68
CA LEU A 149 4.75 -7.10 -3.70
C LEU A 149 5.50 -8.34 -3.21
N ASN A 150 5.22 -9.46 -3.86
CA ASN A 150 5.89 -10.72 -3.58
C ASN A 150 7.26 -10.81 -4.27
N HIS A 151 8.30 -10.37 -3.56
CA HIS A 151 9.66 -10.35 -4.08
C HIS A 151 10.69 -10.75 -3.00
N PRO A 152 11.88 -11.28 -3.36
CA PRO A 152 12.96 -11.58 -2.41
C PRO A 152 13.56 -10.37 -1.68
N ALA A 153 13.30 -9.16 -2.17
CA ALA A 153 13.56 -7.90 -1.46
C ALA A 153 12.25 -7.21 -1.09
N LEU A 154 12.27 -6.34 -0.08
CA LEU A 154 11.09 -5.55 0.28
C LEU A 154 10.75 -4.61 -0.89
N THR A 155 9.64 -4.90 -1.55
CA THR A 155 9.26 -4.28 -2.82
C THR A 155 7.87 -3.70 -2.71
N VAL A 156 7.68 -2.50 -3.24
CA VAL A 156 6.42 -1.76 -3.20
C VAL A 156 5.92 -1.51 -4.62
N GLY A 157 4.67 -1.91 -4.88
CA GLY A 157 3.92 -1.50 -6.07
C GLY A 157 3.26 -0.14 -5.83
N TYR A 158 3.08 0.62 -6.90
CA TYR A 158 2.51 1.97 -6.85
C TYR A 158 1.28 2.06 -7.74
N ARG A 159 0.13 2.43 -7.17
CA ARG A 159 -1.07 2.86 -7.90
C ARG A 159 -1.09 4.38 -7.92
N VAL A 160 -1.03 4.96 -9.11
CA VAL A 160 -0.99 6.40 -9.36
C VAL A 160 -2.32 6.85 -9.94
N GLU A 161 -3.00 7.77 -9.26
CA GLU A 161 -4.32 8.25 -9.65
C GLU A 161 -4.31 9.77 -9.80
N VAL A 162 -4.52 10.25 -11.03
CA VAL A 162 -4.56 11.68 -11.39
C VAL A 162 -5.26 11.88 -12.73
N ASP A 163 -5.82 13.08 -12.96
CA ASP A 163 -6.54 13.46 -14.18
C ASP A 163 -7.73 12.51 -14.51
N GLY A 164 -8.35 11.97 -13.47
CA GLY A 164 -9.44 11.00 -13.58
C GLY A 164 -9.02 9.60 -14.04
N ALA A 165 -7.72 9.33 -14.19
CA ALA A 165 -7.19 8.04 -14.64
C ALA A 165 -6.34 7.36 -13.56
N SER A 166 -6.18 6.04 -13.67
CA SER A 166 -5.35 5.22 -12.77
C SER A 166 -4.32 4.38 -13.52
N ALA A 167 -3.08 4.37 -13.02
CA ALA A 167 -1.99 3.54 -13.54
C ALA A 167 -1.31 2.80 -12.38
N VAL A 168 -1.18 1.49 -12.50
CA VAL A 168 -0.49 0.67 -11.49
C VAL A 168 0.85 0.20 -12.03
N TYR A 169 1.90 0.38 -11.24
CA TYR A 169 3.22 -0.20 -11.44
C TYR A 169 3.43 -1.32 -10.44
N ALA A 170 3.40 -2.55 -10.92
CA ALA A 170 3.60 -3.78 -10.15
C ALA A 170 4.65 -4.66 -10.86
N SER A 171 5.88 -4.17 -10.92
CA SER A 171 7.03 -4.93 -11.40
C SER A 171 7.65 -5.72 -10.24
N ASP A 172 8.28 -6.85 -10.57
CA ASP A 172 8.98 -7.71 -9.63
C ASP A 172 8.05 -8.31 -8.59
N HIS A 173 6.95 -8.87 -9.08
CA HIS A 173 5.96 -9.58 -8.30
C HIS A 173 5.91 -11.05 -8.74
N GLU A 174 6.14 -11.98 -7.83
CA GLU A 174 5.92 -13.41 -8.05
C GLU A 174 4.49 -13.80 -7.63
N PRO A 175 3.82 -14.72 -8.34
CA PRO A 175 2.57 -15.30 -7.87
C PRO A 175 2.71 -15.82 -6.43
N HIS A 176 1.74 -15.54 -5.57
CA HIS A 176 1.72 -16.11 -4.22
C HIS A 176 1.41 -17.61 -4.27
N ASP A 177 0.49 -18.00 -5.15
CA ASP A 177 0.23 -19.39 -5.51
C ASP A 177 1.06 -19.81 -6.73
N ALA A 178 1.85 -20.86 -6.56
CA ALA A 178 2.65 -21.40 -7.64
C ALA A 178 1.81 -21.99 -8.77
N HIS A 179 0.60 -22.49 -8.48
CA HIS A 179 -0.29 -23.03 -9.51
C HIS A 179 -0.74 -21.93 -10.47
N ALA A 180 -0.98 -20.72 -9.94
CA ALA A 180 -1.26 -19.55 -10.76
C ALA A 180 -0.07 -19.20 -11.68
N GLY A 181 1.16 -19.28 -11.16
CA GLY A 181 2.38 -19.11 -11.96
C GLY A 181 2.57 -20.17 -13.05
N GLU A 182 2.12 -21.39 -12.83
CA GLU A 182 2.09 -22.49 -13.82
C GLU A 182 0.99 -22.33 -14.90
N GLY A 183 0.27 -21.20 -14.89
CA GLY A 183 -0.67 -20.81 -15.93
C GLY A 183 -2.10 -21.30 -15.70
N HIS A 184 -2.44 -21.68 -14.46
CA HIS A 184 -3.79 -22.05 -14.07
C HIS A 184 -4.58 -20.80 -13.64
N PRO A 185 -5.71 -20.48 -14.29
CA PRO A 185 -6.40 -19.19 -14.13
C PRO A 185 -7.30 -19.11 -12.89
N GLU A 186 -7.21 -20.07 -11.96
CA GLU A 186 -8.04 -20.03 -10.75
C GLU A 186 -7.61 -18.83 -9.91
N ALA A 187 -8.58 -18.01 -9.49
CA ALA A 187 -8.29 -16.79 -8.73
C ALA A 187 -7.59 -17.19 -7.43
N GLY A 188 -6.28 -16.92 -7.36
CA GLY A 188 -5.48 -17.26 -6.19
C GLY A 188 -6.06 -16.61 -4.93
N GLU A 189 -6.11 -17.38 -3.85
CA GLU A 189 -6.53 -16.88 -2.54
C GLU A 189 -5.40 -16.06 -1.87
N GLY A 190 -5.73 -15.35 -0.79
CA GLY A 190 -4.72 -14.64 0.01
C GLY A 190 -4.01 -13.52 -0.76
N GLY A 191 -2.70 -13.65 -0.95
CA GLY A 191 -1.85 -12.61 -1.53
C GLY A 191 -2.19 -12.28 -2.98
N ASP A 192 -2.58 -13.26 -3.79
CA ASP A 192 -2.97 -13.04 -5.19
C ASP A 192 -4.32 -12.31 -5.27
N ALA A 193 -5.29 -12.66 -4.41
CA ALA A 193 -6.55 -11.92 -4.30
C ALA A 193 -6.33 -10.45 -3.86
N ALA A 194 -5.42 -10.23 -2.91
CA ALA A 194 -5.05 -8.88 -2.48
C ALA A 194 -4.38 -8.08 -3.62
N HIS A 195 -3.56 -8.74 -4.44
CA HIS A 195 -2.96 -8.14 -5.64
C HIS A 195 -4.00 -7.79 -6.70
N VAL A 196 -4.96 -8.69 -6.98
CA VAL A 196 -6.10 -8.44 -7.86
C VAL A 196 -6.90 -7.21 -7.39
N GLU A 197 -7.12 -7.08 -6.08
CA GLU A 197 -7.82 -5.92 -5.50
C GLU A 197 -7.03 -4.61 -5.70
N PHE A 198 -5.71 -4.64 -5.50
CA PHE A 198 -4.87 -3.47 -5.70
C PHE A 198 -4.87 -2.96 -7.14
N ILE A 199 -4.90 -3.87 -8.12
CA ILE A 199 -4.96 -3.53 -9.55
C ILE A 199 -6.37 -3.31 -10.08
N ARG A 200 -7.41 -3.46 -9.24
CA ARG A 200 -8.80 -3.44 -9.67
C ARG A 200 -9.18 -2.15 -10.40
N ASP A 201 -9.88 -2.31 -11.52
CA ASP A 201 -10.43 -1.26 -12.39
C ASP A 201 -9.37 -0.26 -12.90
N ALA A 202 -8.08 -0.64 -12.91
CA ALA A 202 -7.02 0.23 -13.38
C ALA A 202 -7.12 0.49 -14.89
N ASP A 203 -6.89 1.75 -15.33
CA ASP A 203 -6.82 2.06 -16.76
C ASP A 203 -5.57 1.47 -17.42
N LEU A 204 -4.48 1.36 -16.65
CA LEU A 204 -3.23 0.74 -17.07
C LEU A 204 -2.61 -0.02 -15.90
N VAL A 205 -2.21 -1.27 -16.13
CA VAL A 205 -1.29 -2.00 -15.25
C VAL A 205 0.01 -2.26 -16.01
N ILE A 206 1.12 -1.88 -15.40
CA ILE A 206 2.49 -2.20 -15.82
C ILE A 206 2.93 -3.33 -14.92
N HIS A 207 2.93 -4.55 -15.45
CA HIS A 207 3.25 -5.76 -14.68
C HIS A 207 4.48 -6.42 -15.27
N ASP A 208 5.37 -6.93 -14.42
CA ASP A 208 6.44 -7.78 -14.92
C ASP A 208 5.88 -9.07 -15.52
N ALA A 209 6.47 -9.51 -16.63
CA ALA A 209 6.08 -10.71 -17.34
C ALA A 209 7.35 -11.40 -17.87
N GLN A 210 8.31 -11.60 -16.95
CA GLN A 210 9.65 -12.02 -17.30
C GLN A 210 9.69 -13.46 -17.82
N TYR A 211 8.82 -14.32 -17.30
CA TYR A 211 8.81 -15.75 -17.60
C TYR A 211 7.51 -16.22 -18.27
N THR A 212 7.53 -17.46 -18.73
CA THR A 212 6.35 -18.22 -19.15
C THR A 212 6.00 -19.25 -18.07
N ALA A 213 4.76 -19.72 -18.07
CA ALA A 213 4.32 -20.84 -17.23
C ALA A 213 5.25 -22.06 -17.32
N ALA A 214 5.81 -22.34 -18.50
CA ALA A 214 6.72 -23.47 -18.71
C ALA A 214 8.09 -23.29 -18.04
N GLU A 215 8.56 -22.05 -17.87
CA GLU A 215 9.84 -21.74 -17.22
C GLU A 215 9.68 -21.58 -15.70
N PHE A 216 8.48 -21.21 -15.23
CA PHE A 216 8.22 -20.84 -13.85
C PHE A 216 8.66 -21.85 -12.79
N PRO A 217 8.50 -23.18 -12.97
CA PRO A 217 8.94 -24.16 -11.95
C PRO A 217 10.43 -24.07 -11.61
N GLU A 218 11.28 -23.57 -12.52
CA GLU A 218 12.71 -23.35 -12.28
C GLU A 218 13.04 -21.95 -11.76
N LYS A 219 12.03 -21.09 -11.60
CA LYS A 219 12.13 -19.67 -11.25
C LYS A 219 11.42 -19.28 -9.95
N ILE A 220 10.77 -20.24 -9.27
CA ILE A 220 10.12 -20.00 -7.97
C ILE A 220 11.12 -19.38 -6.97
N GLY A 221 10.69 -18.33 -6.28
CA GLY A 221 11.47 -17.55 -5.34
C GLY A 221 12.43 -16.54 -5.99
N TRP A 222 12.36 -16.33 -7.31
CA TRP A 222 13.15 -15.29 -8.00
C TRP A 222 12.41 -13.95 -7.98
N GLY A 223 11.12 -13.94 -7.69
CA GLY A 223 10.36 -12.70 -7.48
C GLY A 223 9.77 -12.10 -8.74
N HIS A 224 9.47 -12.91 -9.76
CA HIS A 224 8.90 -12.42 -11.01
C HIS A 224 7.75 -13.28 -11.50
N SER A 225 6.90 -12.67 -12.32
CA SER A 225 5.67 -13.23 -12.85
C SER A 225 5.83 -13.88 -14.22
N THR A 226 4.89 -14.77 -14.48
CA THR A 226 4.64 -15.29 -15.82
C THR A 226 3.69 -14.39 -16.59
N ILE A 227 3.75 -14.47 -17.91
CA ILE A 227 2.81 -13.77 -18.79
C ILE A 227 1.38 -14.25 -18.55
N GLU A 228 1.21 -15.56 -18.34
CA GLU A 228 -0.08 -16.17 -18.05
C GLU A 228 -0.69 -15.57 -16.79
N TYR A 229 0.08 -15.55 -15.69
CA TYR A 229 -0.35 -14.95 -14.43
C TYR A 229 -0.70 -13.46 -14.59
N ALA A 230 0.19 -12.67 -15.21
CA ALA A 230 -0.03 -11.23 -15.40
C ALA A 230 -1.32 -10.94 -16.19
N VAL A 231 -1.64 -11.76 -17.20
CA VAL A 231 -2.90 -11.66 -17.95
C VAL A 231 -4.09 -12.05 -17.08
N ASP A 232 -4.00 -13.14 -16.33
CA ASP A 232 -5.12 -13.67 -15.54
C ASP A 232 -5.51 -12.71 -14.40
N VAL A 233 -4.53 -12.18 -13.66
CA VAL A 233 -4.82 -11.20 -12.60
C VAL A 233 -5.37 -9.90 -13.18
N ALA A 234 -4.88 -9.46 -14.35
CA ALA A 234 -5.41 -8.27 -15.02
C ALA A 234 -6.88 -8.48 -15.47
N ILE A 235 -7.24 -9.66 -15.95
CA ILE A 235 -8.63 -10.01 -16.27
C ILE A 235 -9.48 -10.02 -14.99
N ALA A 236 -9.02 -10.69 -13.93
CA ALA A 236 -9.74 -10.77 -12.65
C ALA A 236 -9.92 -9.39 -11.99
N GLY A 237 -8.97 -8.48 -12.20
CA GLY A 237 -9.00 -7.10 -11.74
C GLY A 237 -9.84 -6.17 -12.63
N ASN A 238 -10.44 -6.63 -13.73
CA ASN A 238 -11.15 -5.77 -14.69
C ASN A 238 -10.27 -4.60 -15.21
N VAL A 239 -9.00 -4.89 -15.49
CA VAL A 239 -8.04 -3.92 -16.00
C VAL A 239 -8.33 -3.61 -17.47
N LYS A 240 -8.22 -2.33 -17.87
CA LYS A 240 -8.47 -1.94 -19.28
C LYS A 240 -7.28 -2.25 -20.19
N LYS A 241 -6.07 -1.98 -19.70
CA LYS A 241 -4.82 -2.18 -20.45
C LYS A 241 -3.71 -2.77 -19.59
N LEU A 242 -3.10 -3.84 -20.07
CA LEU A 242 -1.92 -4.46 -19.49
C LEU A 242 -0.70 -4.18 -20.37
N ALA A 243 0.33 -3.56 -19.80
CA ALA A 243 1.65 -3.42 -20.37
C ALA A 243 2.58 -4.49 -19.78
N LEU A 244 2.92 -5.50 -20.57
CA LEU A 244 3.94 -6.49 -20.21
C LEU A 244 5.30 -5.79 -20.15
N TYR A 245 5.94 -5.85 -18.99
CA TYR A 245 7.12 -5.09 -18.63
C TYR A 245 8.20 -6.02 -18.04
N HIS A 246 9.37 -5.45 -17.73
CA HIS A 246 10.49 -6.17 -17.12
C HIS A 246 10.97 -7.36 -17.97
N HIS A 247 11.09 -7.14 -19.28
CA HIS A 247 11.38 -8.21 -20.23
C HIS A 247 12.70 -8.89 -19.89
N ASP A 248 12.73 -10.22 -19.93
CA ASP A 248 13.91 -11.01 -19.61
C ASP A 248 15.14 -10.55 -20.44
N PRO A 249 16.31 -10.37 -19.82
CA PRO A 249 17.50 -9.86 -20.52
C PRO A 249 18.01 -10.79 -21.63
N SER A 250 17.66 -12.08 -21.61
CA SER A 250 18.03 -13.02 -22.66
C SER A 250 17.08 -13.01 -23.87
N ARG A 251 15.92 -12.34 -23.77
CA ARG A 251 14.89 -12.32 -24.83
C ARG A 251 15.06 -11.14 -25.78
N GLY A 252 15.38 -11.44 -27.03
CA GLY A 252 15.29 -10.48 -28.13
C GLY A 252 13.84 -10.10 -28.48
N ASP A 253 13.67 -9.10 -29.32
CA ASP A 253 12.37 -8.52 -29.63
C ASP A 253 11.40 -9.54 -30.27
N ASP A 254 11.90 -10.45 -31.12
CA ASP A 254 11.06 -11.46 -31.78
C ASP A 254 10.46 -12.43 -30.76
N ALA A 255 11.23 -12.81 -29.73
CA ALA A 255 10.72 -13.61 -28.63
C ALA A 255 9.65 -12.84 -27.85
N VAL A 256 9.85 -11.55 -27.57
CA VAL A 256 8.84 -10.71 -26.89
C VAL A 256 7.55 -10.61 -27.70
N ASP A 257 7.62 -10.56 -29.04
CA ASP A 257 6.42 -10.62 -29.89
C ASP A 257 5.65 -11.93 -29.74
N GLU A 258 6.35 -13.07 -29.68
CA GLU A 258 5.73 -14.38 -29.49
C GLU A 258 4.96 -14.44 -28.16
N LEU A 259 5.52 -13.86 -27.09
CA LEU A 259 4.86 -13.74 -25.80
C LEU A 259 3.61 -12.87 -25.87
N LEU A 260 3.65 -11.76 -26.61
CA LEU A 260 2.48 -10.91 -26.81
C LEU A 260 1.38 -11.60 -27.61
N VAL A 261 1.76 -12.43 -28.61
CA VAL A 261 0.80 -13.26 -29.33
C VAL A 261 0.13 -14.25 -28.38
N ALA A 262 0.90 -14.92 -27.52
CA ALA A 262 0.37 -15.83 -26.51
C ALA A 262 -0.56 -15.13 -25.51
N ALA A 263 -0.16 -13.98 -24.98
CA ALA A 263 -0.95 -13.19 -24.04
C ALA A 263 -2.31 -12.77 -24.64
N ARG A 264 -2.29 -12.25 -25.87
CA ARG A 264 -3.53 -11.85 -26.59
C ARG A 264 -4.42 -13.04 -26.93
N ALA A 265 -3.83 -14.19 -27.26
CA ALA A 265 -4.59 -15.42 -27.47
C ALA A 265 -5.29 -15.88 -26.19
N ARG A 266 -4.62 -15.75 -25.03
CA ARG A 266 -5.20 -16.06 -23.71
C ARG A 266 -6.36 -15.13 -23.37
N VAL A 267 -6.21 -13.82 -23.55
CA VAL A 267 -7.32 -12.84 -23.39
C VAL A 267 -8.52 -13.21 -24.26
N LYS A 268 -8.28 -13.53 -25.54
CA LYS A 268 -9.33 -13.94 -26.46
C LYS A 268 -10.04 -15.23 -26.01
N ALA A 269 -9.29 -16.19 -25.47
CA ALA A 269 -9.85 -17.45 -24.98
C ALA A 269 -10.72 -17.24 -23.72
N ALA A 270 -10.39 -16.25 -22.89
CA ALA A 270 -11.16 -15.85 -21.72
C ALA A 270 -12.37 -14.93 -22.06
N GLU A 271 -12.54 -14.55 -23.33
CA GLU A 271 -13.57 -13.60 -23.79
C GLU A 271 -13.54 -12.26 -23.02
N ALA A 272 -12.36 -11.83 -22.56
CA ALA A 272 -12.17 -10.63 -21.76
C ALA A 272 -11.90 -9.38 -22.62
N ASP A 273 -12.36 -8.22 -22.16
CA ASP A 273 -12.09 -6.91 -22.78
C ASP A 273 -10.82 -6.26 -22.18
N LEU A 274 -9.67 -6.91 -22.40
CA LEU A 274 -8.36 -6.45 -21.93
C LEU A 274 -7.43 -6.16 -23.12
N GLU A 275 -6.89 -4.94 -23.21
CA GLU A 275 -5.85 -4.63 -24.20
C GLU A 275 -4.47 -5.02 -23.66
N VAL A 276 -3.72 -5.87 -24.38
CA VAL A 276 -2.34 -6.25 -23.99
C VAL A 276 -1.31 -5.68 -24.97
N VAL A 277 -0.31 -4.98 -24.41
CA VAL A 277 0.82 -4.39 -25.13
C VAL A 277 2.14 -4.78 -24.48
N GLY A 278 3.23 -4.82 -25.25
CA GLY A 278 4.58 -4.91 -24.69
C GLY A 278 5.09 -3.51 -24.43
N ALA A 279 5.53 -3.25 -23.19
CA ALA A 279 6.17 -1.99 -22.88
C ALA A 279 7.47 -1.85 -23.69
N ALA A 280 7.64 -0.70 -24.33
CA ALA A 280 8.82 -0.42 -25.15
C ALA A 280 9.36 0.98 -24.88
N GLU A 281 10.67 1.12 -24.85
CA GLU A 281 11.32 2.43 -24.71
C GLU A 281 10.82 3.45 -25.74
N GLY A 282 10.54 4.66 -25.26
CA GLY A 282 10.03 5.76 -26.07
C GLY A 282 8.51 5.72 -26.29
N ASN A 283 7.83 4.59 -26.03
CA ASN A 283 6.38 4.55 -26.10
C ASN A 283 5.76 5.38 -24.97
N ALA A 284 4.70 6.11 -25.31
CA ALA A 284 3.91 6.88 -24.37
C ALA A 284 2.42 6.50 -24.50
N ILE A 285 1.77 6.29 -23.36
CA ILE A 285 0.35 5.99 -23.24
C ILE A 285 -0.32 7.20 -22.59
N THR A 286 -1.34 7.74 -23.24
CA THR A 286 -2.16 8.81 -22.66
C THR A 286 -3.41 8.18 -22.08
N LEU A 287 -3.64 8.41 -20.78
CA LEU A 287 -4.79 7.89 -20.05
C LEU A 287 -5.74 9.06 -19.76
N ARG A 288 -7.00 8.86 -20.10
CA ARG A 288 -8.10 9.81 -19.91
C ARG A 288 -9.25 9.04 -19.30
N GLY A 289 -9.55 9.28 -18.03
CA GLY A 289 -10.75 8.75 -17.41
C GLY A 289 -11.86 9.79 -17.32
N ALA A 290 -13.03 9.37 -16.82
CA ALA A 290 -14.06 10.32 -16.42
C ALA A 290 -13.49 11.23 -15.33
N ALA A 291 -13.78 12.54 -15.39
CA ALA A 291 -13.24 13.51 -14.45
C ALA A 291 -13.49 13.07 -13.01
N ASN A 292 -12.45 12.55 -12.35
CA ASN A 292 -12.50 12.32 -10.93
C ASN A 292 -12.15 13.67 -10.29
N THR A 293 -13.15 14.34 -9.73
CA THR A 293 -13.04 15.70 -9.17
C THR A 293 -12.32 15.74 -7.83
N ASN A 294 -11.84 14.59 -7.34
CA ASN A 294 -11.14 14.51 -6.07
C ASN A 294 -9.71 14.99 -6.27
N LYS A 295 -9.50 16.27 -5.97
CA LYS A 295 -8.15 16.78 -5.69
C LYS A 295 -7.59 15.96 -4.53
N ALA A 296 -6.57 15.16 -4.81
CA ALA A 296 -5.83 14.45 -3.79
C ALA A 296 -5.25 15.47 -2.81
N SER A 297 -5.38 15.19 -1.51
CA SER A 297 -4.79 16.03 -0.47
C SER A 297 -3.38 15.54 -0.20
N PRO A 298 -2.35 16.40 -0.18
CA PRO A 298 -0.97 16.01 0.09
C PRO A 298 -0.90 15.33 1.44
N PHE A 299 -0.75 14.01 1.41
CA PHE A 299 -0.41 13.25 2.59
C PHE A 299 1.10 13.05 2.52
N LEU A 300 1.78 13.47 3.59
CA LEU A 300 3.22 13.36 3.67
C LEU A 300 3.57 11.89 3.96
N PRO A 301 4.50 11.28 3.21
CA PRO A 301 4.92 9.90 3.44
C PRO A 301 5.43 9.71 4.88
N SER A 302 5.28 8.50 5.41
CA SER A 302 5.67 8.03 6.77
C SER A 302 7.09 8.38 7.24
N SER A 303 7.91 8.94 6.35
CA SER A 303 9.26 9.46 6.58
C SER A 303 9.43 10.54 7.65
N LEU A 304 8.36 11.08 8.26
CA LEU A 304 8.48 11.99 9.41
C LEU A 304 8.42 11.28 10.78
N VAL A 305 8.41 9.94 10.79
CA VAL A 305 8.31 9.13 12.00
C VAL A 305 9.67 8.63 12.43
N GLU A 306 10.25 9.23 13.47
CA GLU A 306 11.24 8.50 14.27
C GLU A 306 10.52 7.33 14.95
N PRO A 307 11.00 6.08 14.77
CA PRO A 307 10.37 4.93 15.41
C PRO A 307 10.43 5.12 16.93
N ALA A 308 9.30 4.90 17.60
CA ALA A 308 9.30 4.72 19.04
C ALA A 308 10.15 3.48 19.33
N THR A 309 11.40 3.69 19.75
CA THR A 309 12.29 2.66 20.25
C THR A 309 11.78 2.15 21.60
N SER A 310 10.71 1.36 21.57
CA SER A 310 10.41 0.38 22.60
C SER A 310 9.65 -0.77 21.95
N VAL A 311 10.41 -1.54 21.18
CA VAL A 311 10.05 -2.91 20.86
C VAL A 311 9.99 -3.69 22.19
N SER A 312 8.82 -4.24 22.53
CA SER A 312 8.65 -5.11 23.70
C SER A 312 9.36 -6.45 23.50
N ASP A 313 9.59 -7.17 24.60
CA ASP A 313 10.07 -8.55 24.61
C ASP A 313 9.11 -9.44 23.78
N GLU A 314 9.65 -10.16 22.78
CA GLU A 314 8.98 -11.13 21.88
C GLU A 314 8.17 -10.58 20.67
N LEU A 315 8.88 -10.05 19.67
CA LEU A 315 8.27 -9.58 18.40
C LEU A 315 7.74 -10.71 17.51
N VAL A 316 8.48 -11.81 17.41
CA VAL A 316 8.18 -12.93 16.50
C VAL A 316 8.17 -14.22 17.28
N LEU A 317 7.08 -14.99 17.20
CA LEU A 317 7.03 -16.35 17.75
C LEU A 317 7.15 -17.38 16.63
N ILE A 318 7.88 -18.46 16.89
CA ILE A 318 8.01 -19.60 16.00
C ILE A 318 7.59 -20.85 16.77
N ALA A 319 6.57 -21.55 16.30
CA ALA A 319 6.08 -22.79 16.92
C ALA A 319 5.84 -23.89 15.88
N GLY A 320 6.28 -25.11 16.19
CA GLY A 320 6.09 -26.24 15.28
C GLY A 320 6.83 -26.14 13.93
N VAL A 321 7.77 -25.21 13.75
CA VAL A 321 8.52 -25.09 12.49
C VAL A 321 9.74 -26.02 12.48
N PRO A 322 9.99 -26.80 11.39
CA PRO A 322 11.12 -27.71 11.30
C PRO A 322 12.47 -27.03 11.58
N PRO A 323 13.47 -27.73 12.16
CA PRO A 323 14.76 -27.13 12.52
C PRO A 323 15.50 -26.43 11.37
N SER A 324 15.40 -26.95 10.14
CA SER A 324 15.99 -26.33 8.95
C SER A 324 15.38 -24.96 8.66
N ASP A 325 14.05 -24.89 8.66
CA ASP A 325 13.30 -23.68 8.34
C ASP A 325 13.42 -22.63 9.45
N ARG A 326 13.42 -23.10 10.71
CA ARG A 326 13.68 -22.25 11.87
C ARG A 326 15.07 -21.61 11.80
N ALA A 327 16.09 -22.34 11.37
CA ALA A 327 17.42 -21.77 11.19
C ALA A 327 17.43 -20.67 10.13
N VAL A 328 16.67 -20.82 9.04
CA VAL A 328 16.51 -19.79 8.01
C VAL A 328 15.79 -18.55 8.57
N LEU A 329 14.66 -18.72 9.27
CA LEU A 329 13.92 -17.61 9.89
C LEU A 329 14.76 -16.86 10.93
N MET A 330 15.53 -17.58 11.75
CA MET A 330 16.45 -16.99 12.74
C MET A 330 17.60 -16.23 12.06
N ALA A 331 18.15 -16.76 10.96
CA ALA A 331 19.17 -16.07 10.18
C ALA A 331 18.59 -14.81 9.50
N ALA A 332 17.36 -14.89 9.00
CA ALA A 332 16.63 -13.78 8.40
C ALA A 332 16.46 -12.63 9.40
N ALA A 333 15.97 -12.96 10.60
CA ALA A 333 15.78 -12.00 11.67
C ALA A 333 17.09 -11.31 12.11
N ARG A 334 18.17 -12.09 12.29
CA ARG A 334 19.49 -11.55 12.66
C ARG A 334 20.05 -10.60 11.60
N ALA A 335 19.86 -10.93 10.33
CA ALA A 335 20.35 -10.11 9.23
C ALA A 335 19.67 -8.74 9.15
N ASP A 336 18.50 -8.59 9.80
CA ASP A 336 17.70 -7.36 9.81
C ASP A 336 17.68 -6.68 11.19
N GLY A 337 18.51 -7.17 12.13
CA GLY A 337 18.59 -6.61 13.48
C GLY A 337 17.29 -6.73 14.27
N ILE A 338 16.41 -7.67 13.92
CA ILE A 338 15.14 -7.88 14.63
C ILE A 338 15.48 -8.38 16.05
N PRO A 339 15.17 -7.61 17.11
CA PRO A 339 15.76 -7.80 18.42
C PRO A 339 15.21 -9.01 19.19
N SER A 340 14.06 -9.56 18.79
CA SER A 340 13.41 -10.64 19.53
C SER A 340 12.65 -11.61 18.63
N VAL A 341 13.18 -12.83 18.50
CA VAL A 341 12.51 -13.98 17.86
C VAL A 341 12.60 -15.16 18.81
N SER A 342 11.45 -15.64 19.30
CA SER A 342 11.36 -16.70 20.29
C SER A 342 10.82 -17.99 19.66
N GLU A 343 11.50 -19.10 19.93
CA GLU A 343 10.94 -20.44 19.68
C GLU A 343 10.06 -20.80 20.88
N VAL A 344 8.80 -21.15 20.60
CA VAL A 344 7.82 -21.48 21.64
C VAL A 344 7.31 -22.89 21.39
N LEU A 345 7.18 -23.65 22.48
CA LEU A 345 6.53 -24.96 22.42
C LEU A 345 5.05 -24.79 22.10
N ILE A 346 4.46 -25.70 21.32
CA ILE A 346 3.05 -25.57 20.86
C ILE A 346 2.09 -25.46 22.05
N GLU A 347 2.37 -26.19 23.14
CA GLU A 347 1.61 -26.14 24.39
C GLU A 347 1.66 -24.78 25.10
N GLN A 348 2.71 -23.98 24.87
CA GLN A 348 2.91 -22.65 25.45
C GLN A 348 2.48 -21.52 24.51
N LEU A 349 2.19 -21.83 23.25
CA LEU A 349 1.93 -20.82 22.22
C LEU A 349 0.73 -19.91 22.56
N LYS A 350 -0.36 -20.48 23.08
CA LYS A 350 -1.56 -19.71 23.46
C LYS A 350 -1.24 -18.71 24.58
N GLU A 351 -0.49 -19.15 25.59
CA GLU A 351 -0.07 -18.29 26.71
C GLU A 351 0.88 -17.19 26.21
N ALA A 352 1.84 -17.52 25.34
CA ALA A 352 2.77 -16.56 24.77
C ALA A 352 2.06 -15.49 23.91
N VAL A 353 1.08 -15.89 23.08
CA VAL A 353 0.28 -14.96 22.28
C VAL A 353 -0.55 -14.02 23.18
N GLN A 354 -1.19 -14.54 24.23
CA GLN A 354 -2.00 -13.73 25.14
C GLN A 354 -1.18 -12.84 26.07
N GLY A 355 0.01 -13.30 26.50
CA GLY A 355 0.88 -12.59 27.44
C GLY A 355 1.87 -11.63 26.81
N GLY A 356 2.36 -11.92 25.60
CA GLY A 356 3.46 -11.20 24.95
C GLY A 356 3.05 -10.24 23.82
N ARG A 357 1.83 -10.36 23.27
CA ARG A 357 1.35 -9.58 22.11
C ARG A 357 2.37 -9.57 20.95
N PRO A 358 2.70 -10.74 20.38
CA PRO A 358 3.68 -10.81 19.30
C PRO A 358 3.16 -10.08 18.06
N SER A 359 4.09 -9.53 17.28
CA SER A 359 3.79 -8.83 16.02
C SER A 359 3.68 -9.79 14.84
N LEU A 360 4.12 -11.04 14.99
CA LEU A 360 4.09 -12.07 13.94
C LEU A 360 4.27 -13.47 14.54
N VAL A 361 3.56 -14.45 14.01
CA VAL A 361 3.68 -15.85 14.41
C VAL A 361 3.96 -16.73 13.18
N PHE A 362 4.95 -17.61 13.27
CA PHE A 362 5.18 -18.68 12.31
C PHE A 362 4.76 -20.02 12.90
N LEU A 363 3.92 -20.76 12.16
CA LEU A 363 3.50 -22.12 12.46
C LEU A 363 4.05 -23.09 11.42
N GLY A 364 4.29 -24.35 11.77
CA GLY A 364 4.76 -25.33 10.78
C GLY A 364 4.41 -26.78 11.12
N TYR A 365 4.82 -27.68 10.22
CA TYR A 365 4.54 -29.12 10.26
C TYR A 365 5.69 -29.95 10.89
N ALA A 366 6.38 -29.44 11.92
CA ALA A 366 7.47 -30.20 12.57
C ALA A 366 6.98 -31.42 13.36
N LEU A 367 5.72 -31.41 13.79
CA LEU A 367 5.11 -32.52 14.54
C LEU A 367 4.02 -33.18 13.66
N PRO A 368 4.10 -34.50 13.42
CA PRO A 368 3.20 -35.19 12.49
C PRO A 368 1.73 -35.21 12.93
N ASP A 369 1.46 -35.08 14.24
CA ASP A 369 0.11 -35.07 14.81
C ASP A 369 -0.44 -33.65 15.06
N VAL A 370 0.31 -32.61 14.66
CA VAL A 370 -0.12 -31.22 14.83
C VAL A 370 -0.38 -30.60 13.47
N ASP A 371 -1.63 -30.18 13.27
CA ASP A 371 -2.02 -29.39 12.11
C ASP A 371 -1.87 -27.88 12.43
N PRO A 372 -0.92 -27.17 11.80
CA PRO A 372 -0.73 -25.74 12.00
C PRO A 372 -1.95 -24.91 11.56
N ILE A 373 -2.77 -25.39 10.63
CA ILE A 373 -4.00 -24.70 10.22
C ILE A 373 -5.03 -24.75 11.37
N ALA A 374 -5.22 -25.93 11.96
CA ALA A 374 -6.08 -26.08 13.14
C ALA A 374 -5.57 -25.22 14.32
N LEU A 375 -4.25 -25.18 14.52
CA LEU A 375 -3.63 -24.34 15.54
C LEU A 375 -3.86 -22.84 15.29
N CYS A 376 -3.82 -22.40 14.03
CA CYS A 376 -4.18 -21.03 13.64
C CYS A 376 -5.63 -20.70 14.04
N ALA A 377 -6.58 -21.56 13.69
CA ALA A 377 -7.98 -21.38 14.07
C ALA A 377 -8.17 -21.33 15.60
N GLU A 378 -7.43 -22.16 16.35
CA GLU A 378 -7.44 -22.12 17.80
C GLU A 378 -6.89 -20.81 18.39
N LEU A 379 -5.86 -20.21 17.77
CA LEU A 379 -5.33 -18.90 18.16
C LEU A 379 -6.32 -17.79 17.85
N ARG A 380 -6.97 -17.82 16.68
CA ARG A 380 -8.01 -16.85 16.29
C ARG A 380 -9.24 -16.88 17.20
N ALA A 381 -9.53 -18.02 17.82
CA ALA A 381 -10.62 -18.18 18.77
C ALA A 381 -10.30 -17.63 20.18
N LEU A 382 -9.06 -17.21 20.45
CA LEU A 382 -8.69 -16.64 21.75
C LEU A 382 -9.37 -15.28 21.99
N PRO A 383 -9.70 -14.95 23.25
CA PRO A 383 -10.30 -13.66 23.58
C PRO A 383 -9.28 -12.51 23.43
N GLY A 384 -9.74 -11.41 22.83
CA GLY A 384 -8.96 -10.17 22.62
C GLY A 384 -8.87 -9.81 21.15
N GLU A 385 -9.33 -8.61 20.78
CA GLU A 385 -9.29 -8.11 19.39
C GLU A 385 -7.86 -8.13 18.83
N ASP A 386 -6.88 -7.76 19.65
CA ASP A 386 -5.46 -7.72 19.28
C ASP A 386 -4.92 -9.08 18.79
N VAL A 387 -5.51 -10.22 19.19
CA VAL A 387 -5.06 -11.56 18.78
C VAL A 387 -5.57 -11.92 17.38
N LYS A 388 -6.75 -11.42 17.01
CA LYS A 388 -7.32 -11.64 15.68
C LYS A 388 -6.50 -10.96 14.59
N ASP A 389 -5.85 -9.84 14.92
CA ASP A 389 -5.06 -9.05 13.97
C ASP A 389 -3.60 -9.51 13.85
N ILE A 390 -3.14 -10.47 14.68
CA ILE A 390 -1.76 -10.95 14.61
C ILE A 390 -1.55 -11.70 13.28
N PRO A 391 -0.59 -11.34 12.44
CA PRO A 391 -0.31 -12.13 11.26
C PRO A 391 0.23 -13.50 11.65
N ILE A 392 -0.37 -14.56 11.10
CA ILE A 392 0.02 -15.95 11.29
C ILE A 392 0.44 -16.53 9.93
N ILE A 393 1.72 -16.86 9.80
CA ILE A 393 2.29 -17.42 8.58
C ILE A 393 2.54 -18.92 8.76
N ILE A 394 2.02 -19.73 7.84
CA ILE A 394 2.28 -21.17 7.85
C ILE A 394 3.50 -21.50 6.98
N VAL A 395 4.47 -22.20 7.57
CA VAL A 395 5.64 -22.77 6.90
C VAL A 395 5.31 -24.19 6.46
N ALA A 396 5.22 -24.40 5.15
CA ALA A 396 4.76 -25.66 4.56
C ALA A 396 5.59 -26.07 3.34
N ASP A 397 5.49 -27.34 2.93
CA ASP A 397 5.80 -27.71 1.54
C ASP A 397 4.68 -27.25 0.61
N GLN A 398 4.98 -26.88 -0.64
CA GLN A 398 3.95 -26.52 -1.63
C GLN A 398 2.81 -27.54 -1.72
N ALA A 399 3.14 -28.84 -1.71
CA ALA A 399 2.15 -29.93 -1.75
C ALA A 399 1.25 -30.02 -0.51
N GLN A 400 1.54 -29.26 0.56
CA GLN A 400 0.86 -29.26 1.85
C GLN A 400 0.15 -27.94 2.15
N ALA A 401 0.11 -26.98 1.22
CA ALA A 401 -0.65 -25.74 1.35
C ALA A 401 -2.03 -25.92 0.65
N PRO A 402 -3.07 -26.40 1.35
CA PRO A 402 -4.42 -26.40 0.79
C PRO A 402 -4.95 -24.96 0.71
N ALA A 403 -5.41 -24.54 -0.47
CA ALA A 403 -6.08 -23.25 -0.64
C ALA A 403 -7.30 -23.15 0.30
N ASP A 404 -8.22 -24.10 0.18
CA ASP A 404 -9.55 -24.10 0.78
C ASP A 404 -9.61 -24.29 2.31
N LYS A 405 -8.53 -24.72 2.97
CA LYS A 405 -8.49 -24.84 4.46
C LYS A 405 -7.84 -23.65 5.16
N GLY A 406 -7.02 -22.87 4.45
CA GLY A 406 -6.33 -21.71 5.03
C GLY A 406 -7.30 -20.58 5.36
N GLU A 407 -8.24 -20.29 4.47
CA GLU A 407 -9.24 -19.22 4.62
C GLU A 407 -10.15 -19.45 5.84
N ALA A 408 -10.68 -20.66 6.00
CA ALA A 408 -11.56 -20.99 7.12
C ALA A 408 -10.89 -20.84 8.50
N ALA A 409 -9.56 -20.92 8.55
CA ALA A 409 -8.76 -20.75 9.74
C ALA A 409 -8.15 -19.34 9.89
N ASP A 410 -8.43 -18.44 8.94
CA ASP A 410 -7.91 -17.07 8.87
C ASP A 410 -6.36 -17.02 8.94
N VAL A 411 -5.75 -17.91 8.14
CA VAL A 411 -4.30 -17.94 7.89
C VAL A 411 -3.91 -16.70 7.10
N THR A 412 -2.90 -15.98 7.57
CA THR A 412 -2.54 -14.68 7.02
C THR A 412 -1.70 -14.78 5.76
N ASP A 413 -0.71 -15.69 5.72
CA ASP A 413 0.16 -15.89 4.57
C ASP A 413 0.84 -17.26 4.67
N TRP A 414 1.55 -17.65 3.61
CA TRP A 414 2.29 -18.90 3.54
C TRP A 414 3.75 -18.66 3.19
N LEU A 415 4.63 -19.40 3.84
CA LEU A 415 6.04 -19.53 3.48
C LEU A 415 6.27 -20.94 2.93
N THR A 416 6.02 -21.12 1.64
CA THR A 416 6.00 -22.42 0.95
C THR A 416 7.36 -22.81 0.39
N ARG A 417 7.86 -23.99 0.75
CA ARG A 417 9.12 -24.54 0.23
C ARG A 417 8.99 -24.97 -1.24
N PRO A 418 10.07 -24.83 -2.05
CA PRO A 418 11.39 -24.30 -1.67
C PRO A 418 11.43 -22.76 -1.63
N TYR A 419 12.17 -22.20 -0.67
CA TYR A 419 12.42 -20.74 -0.58
C TYR A 419 13.85 -20.42 -0.14
N SER A 420 14.33 -19.24 -0.51
CA SER A 420 15.64 -18.72 -0.13
C SER A 420 15.62 -18.01 1.23
N LEU A 421 16.80 -17.75 1.80
CA LEU A 421 16.94 -16.88 2.98
C LEU A 421 16.39 -15.48 2.70
N GLN A 422 16.63 -14.95 1.49
CA GLN A 422 16.19 -13.63 1.06
C GLN A 422 14.67 -13.55 1.01
N TYR A 423 14.00 -14.58 0.48
CA TYR A 423 12.54 -14.67 0.46
C TYR A 423 11.94 -14.74 1.88
N ALA A 424 12.52 -15.56 2.76
CA ALA A 424 12.12 -15.60 4.16
C ALA A 424 12.32 -14.23 4.86
N ARG A 425 13.41 -13.52 4.53
CA ARG A 425 13.66 -12.15 5.01
C ARG A 425 12.59 -11.19 4.52
N SER A 426 12.26 -11.16 3.23
CA SER A 426 11.27 -10.21 2.71
C SER A 426 9.90 -10.43 3.33
N ARG A 427 9.45 -11.68 3.48
CA ARG A 427 8.20 -12.02 4.18
C ARG A 427 8.18 -11.58 5.63
N LEU A 428 9.26 -11.89 6.36
CA LEU A 428 9.44 -11.46 7.74
C LEU A 428 9.34 -9.93 7.86
N ARG A 429 10.05 -9.19 6.99
CA ARG A 429 10.07 -7.73 6.98
C ARG A 429 8.69 -7.14 6.65
N ALA A 430 8.04 -7.60 5.59
CA ALA A 430 6.77 -7.06 5.13
C ALA A 430 5.69 -7.17 6.21
N TRP A 431 5.55 -8.36 6.81
CA TRP A 431 4.57 -8.58 7.87
C TRP A 431 4.93 -7.88 9.18
N LEU A 432 6.21 -7.83 9.55
CA LEU A 432 6.62 -7.03 10.70
C LEU A 432 6.36 -5.54 10.48
N MET A 433 6.59 -4.98 9.28
CA MET A 433 6.26 -3.58 9.01
C MET A 433 4.76 -3.33 9.09
N ARG A 434 3.92 -4.23 8.57
CA ARG A 434 2.45 -4.14 8.72
C ARG A 434 2.01 -4.13 10.19
N SER A 435 2.68 -4.91 11.05
CA SER A 435 2.34 -5.01 12.48
C SER A 435 3.02 -3.98 13.38
N MET A 436 4.22 -3.50 13.01
CA MET A 436 5.03 -2.54 13.79
C MET A 436 4.59 -1.09 13.60
N LEU A 437 3.87 -0.79 12.51
CA LEU A 437 3.18 0.48 12.32
C LEU A 437 1.92 0.47 13.20
N ARG A 438 2.10 0.76 14.48
CA ARG A 438 1.06 0.72 15.51
C ARG A 438 0.16 1.95 15.42
N TRP A 439 -0.62 2.03 14.36
CA TRP A 439 -1.96 2.57 14.51
C TRP A 439 -2.96 1.53 14.06
N ARG A 440 -4.01 1.36 14.84
CA ARG A 440 -4.95 0.28 14.63
C ARG A 440 -5.96 0.74 13.60
N LYS A 441 -6.09 0.03 12.48
CA LYS A 441 -7.22 0.25 11.57
C LYS A 441 -8.51 -0.04 12.33
N ALA A 442 -9.55 0.76 12.12
CA ALA A 442 -10.86 0.44 12.69
C ALA A 442 -11.38 -0.87 12.07
N PRO A 443 -11.84 -1.85 12.87
CA PRO A 443 -12.54 -3.01 12.33
C PRO A 443 -13.80 -2.57 11.57
N LEU A 444 -14.31 -3.42 10.69
CA LEU A 444 -15.59 -3.16 10.05
C LEU A 444 -16.73 -3.40 11.06
N PRO A 445 -17.74 -2.51 11.13
CA PRO A 445 -19.00 -2.79 11.82
C PRO A 445 -19.61 -4.12 11.36
N GLN A 446 -20.27 -4.84 12.28
CA GLN A 446 -20.95 -6.12 11.94
C GLN A 446 -22.03 -5.95 10.87
N ASP A 447 -22.61 -4.75 10.77
CA ASP A 447 -23.66 -4.32 9.86
C ASP A 447 -23.14 -3.52 8.64
N GLU A 448 -21.86 -3.71 8.25
CA GLU A 448 -21.18 -2.84 7.28
C GLU A 448 -21.90 -2.65 5.94
N GLU A 449 -22.41 -3.71 5.31
CA GLU A 449 -23.10 -3.58 4.01
C GLU A 449 -24.44 -2.83 4.13
N GLU A 450 -25.18 -3.04 5.21
CA GLU A 450 -26.42 -2.30 5.49
C GLU A 450 -26.14 -0.82 5.77
N ARG A 451 -25.09 -0.55 6.54
CA ARG A 451 -24.59 0.78 6.85
C ARG A 451 -24.11 1.51 5.59
N LEU A 452 -23.34 0.87 4.72
CA LEU A 452 -22.90 1.45 3.44
C LEU A 452 -24.09 1.78 2.54
N ALA A 453 -25.08 0.90 2.47
CA ALA A 453 -26.32 1.19 1.76
C ALA A 453 -27.05 2.41 2.36
N ALA A 454 -27.03 2.58 3.68
CA ALA A 454 -27.59 3.77 4.35
C ALA A 454 -26.82 5.06 4.01
N VAL A 455 -25.48 5.02 4.01
CA VAL A 455 -24.64 6.14 3.59
C VAL A 455 -24.95 6.55 2.15
N GLN A 456 -25.06 5.58 1.23
CA GLN A 456 -25.38 5.84 -0.17
C GLN A 456 -26.79 6.44 -0.32
N ARG A 457 -27.78 5.95 0.44
CA ARG A 457 -29.15 6.48 0.44
C ARG A 457 -29.24 7.95 0.84
N LEU A 458 -28.28 8.51 1.58
CA LEU A 458 -28.26 9.93 1.90
C LEU A 458 -28.07 10.81 0.64
N GLY A 459 -27.40 10.29 -0.40
CA GLY A 459 -27.05 11.05 -1.60
C GLY A 459 -26.24 12.32 -1.28
N LEU A 460 -25.32 12.21 -0.30
CA LEU A 460 -24.47 13.29 0.19
C LEU A 460 -22.98 13.08 -0.10
N LEU A 461 -22.56 11.87 -0.44
CA LEU A 461 -21.20 11.60 -0.92
C LEU A 461 -20.95 12.40 -2.21
N ASP A 462 -19.72 12.92 -2.36
CA ASP A 462 -19.28 13.69 -3.53
C ASP A 462 -20.09 14.95 -3.85
N THR A 463 -20.89 15.43 -2.88
CA THR A 463 -21.64 16.68 -3.00
C THR A 463 -20.87 17.85 -2.38
N GLY A 464 -21.03 19.05 -2.97
CA GLY A 464 -20.39 20.26 -2.46
C GLY A 464 -20.82 20.66 -1.04
N ALA A 465 -20.10 21.62 -0.48
CA ALA A 465 -20.41 22.20 0.84
C ALA A 465 -21.83 22.76 0.89
N GLU A 466 -22.50 22.54 2.01
CA GLU A 466 -23.88 22.99 2.24
C GLU A 466 -23.95 23.72 3.57
N GLU A 467 -24.35 24.99 3.54
CA GLU A 467 -24.37 25.87 4.72
C GLU A 467 -25.15 25.29 5.92
N ARG A 468 -26.17 24.47 5.65
CA ARG A 468 -26.93 23.78 6.72
C ARG A 468 -26.08 22.82 7.55
N PHE A 469 -25.02 22.22 6.99
CA PHE A 469 -24.05 21.42 7.74
C PHE A 469 -22.87 22.27 8.23
N ASP A 470 -22.33 23.16 7.39
CA ASP A 470 -21.16 24.00 7.71
C ASP A 470 -21.36 24.87 8.94
N ARG A 471 -22.58 25.39 9.12
CA ARG A 471 -22.91 26.20 10.31
C ARG A 471 -22.68 25.44 11.61
N HIS A 472 -22.96 24.13 11.66
CA HIS A 472 -22.80 23.32 12.87
C HIS A 472 -21.32 23.09 13.19
N ALA A 473 -20.50 22.79 12.18
CA ALA A 473 -19.05 22.69 12.33
C ALA A 473 -18.44 24.02 12.81
N ARG A 474 -18.83 25.14 12.18
CA ARG A 474 -18.36 26.49 12.56
C ARG A 474 -18.77 26.87 13.99
N ILE A 475 -20.00 26.57 14.39
CA ILE A 475 -20.49 26.82 15.76
C ILE A 475 -19.70 25.97 16.77
N ALA A 476 -19.50 24.68 16.52
CA ALA A 476 -18.76 23.81 17.44
C ALA A 476 -17.28 24.22 17.57
N ALA A 477 -16.61 24.52 16.45
CA ALA A 477 -15.24 25.01 16.46
C ALA A 477 -15.10 26.29 17.30
N ALA A 478 -16.01 27.26 17.12
CA ALA A 478 -16.02 28.49 17.89
C ALA A 478 -16.36 28.27 19.38
N ALA A 479 -17.41 27.50 19.69
CA ALA A 479 -17.88 27.27 21.06
C ALA A 479 -16.87 26.48 21.90
N LEU A 480 -16.14 25.55 21.27
CA LEU A 480 -15.14 24.74 21.94
C LEU A 480 -13.72 25.29 21.76
N ASN A 481 -13.55 26.41 21.05
CA ASN A 481 -12.23 26.96 20.69
C ASN A 481 -11.30 25.88 20.10
N ALA A 482 -11.83 25.03 19.23
CA ALA A 482 -11.08 23.99 18.53
C ALA A 482 -10.72 24.50 17.12
N PRO A 483 -9.50 24.24 16.62
CA PRO A 483 -9.11 24.69 15.29
C PRO A 483 -9.89 23.98 14.18
N ILE A 484 -10.40 22.77 14.46
CA ILE A 484 -11.02 21.90 13.47
C ILE A 484 -12.35 21.35 14.01
N ALA A 485 -13.37 21.33 13.14
CA ALA A 485 -14.63 20.62 13.35
C ALA A 485 -15.15 20.06 12.03
N LEU A 486 -15.72 18.85 12.06
CA LEU A 486 -16.13 18.12 10.87
C LEU A 486 -17.51 17.49 11.04
N VAL A 487 -18.26 17.44 9.94
CA VAL A 487 -19.34 16.47 9.71
C VAL A 487 -18.82 15.47 8.70
N THR A 488 -18.61 14.22 9.12
CA THR A 488 -18.05 13.16 8.28
C THR A 488 -19.09 12.10 7.97
N LEU A 489 -18.98 11.50 6.77
CA LEU A 489 -19.66 10.28 6.35
C LEU A 489 -18.59 9.24 6.06
N VAL A 490 -18.74 8.02 6.59
CA VAL A 490 -17.73 6.96 6.42
C VAL A 490 -18.17 6.04 5.28
N ASP A 491 -17.46 6.07 4.15
CA ASP A 491 -17.71 5.24 2.97
C ASP A 491 -16.87 3.94 3.03
N ARG A 492 -16.84 3.14 1.96
CA ARG A 492 -16.12 1.84 1.93
C ARG A 492 -14.62 2.01 2.20
N ASP A 493 -13.96 2.89 1.47
CA ASP A 493 -12.50 3.08 1.43
C ASP A 493 -12.03 4.47 1.92
N ARG A 494 -12.97 5.40 2.13
CA ARG A 494 -12.71 6.79 2.52
C ARG A 494 -13.66 7.30 3.60
N GLN A 495 -13.31 8.42 4.23
CA GLN A 495 -14.25 9.27 4.95
C GLN A 495 -14.44 10.59 4.19
N TRP A 496 -15.69 10.92 3.89
CA TRP A 496 -16.09 12.14 3.18
C TRP A 496 -16.49 13.22 4.19
N PHE A 497 -16.03 14.44 4.02
CA PHE A 497 -16.32 15.57 4.89
C PHE A 497 -17.44 16.40 4.29
N LYS A 498 -18.66 16.16 4.78
CA LYS A 498 -19.82 16.93 4.35
C LYS A 498 -19.76 18.40 4.79
N ALA A 499 -19.10 18.64 5.92
CA ALA A 499 -18.71 19.96 6.37
C ALA A 499 -17.30 19.89 6.98
N HIS A 500 -16.46 20.86 6.67
CA HIS A 500 -15.11 20.96 7.22
C HIS A 500 -14.77 22.40 7.60
N GLN A 501 -14.49 22.62 8.88
CA GLN A 501 -13.91 23.85 9.40
C GLN A 501 -12.46 23.53 9.82
N GLY A 502 -11.50 24.33 9.38
CA GLY A 502 -10.08 24.16 9.75
C GLY A 502 -9.30 23.15 8.92
N PHE A 503 -9.94 22.51 7.95
CA PHE A 503 -9.31 21.70 6.90
C PHE A 503 -9.61 22.29 5.52
N GLU A 504 -8.66 22.18 4.61
CA GLU A 504 -8.81 22.61 3.21
C GLU A 504 -9.32 21.51 2.28
N PHE A 505 -9.31 20.27 2.75
CA PHE A 505 -9.72 19.09 2.00
C PHE A 505 -11.07 18.54 2.47
N SER A 506 -11.71 17.79 1.59
CA SER A 506 -13.08 17.29 1.78
C SER A 506 -13.15 15.76 1.96
N GLU A 507 -12.03 15.04 1.98
CA GLU A 507 -12.00 13.61 2.28
C GLU A 507 -10.62 13.15 2.75
N THR A 508 -10.57 11.96 3.36
CA THR A 508 -9.33 11.23 3.67
C THR A 508 -9.55 9.72 3.56
N PRO A 509 -8.50 8.90 3.43
CA PRO A 509 -8.60 7.45 3.53
C PRO A 509 -9.29 7.00 4.84
N ARG A 510 -10.07 5.92 4.77
CA ARG A 510 -10.84 5.42 5.92
C ARG A 510 -9.93 4.84 7.02
N ASP A 511 -8.82 4.22 6.63
CA ASP A 511 -7.88 3.52 7.51
C ASP A 511 -7.10 4.44 8.46
N ILE A 512 -6.91 5.72 8.12
CA ILE A 512 -6.34 6.73 9.00
C ILE A 512 -7.40 7.50 9.80
N GLY A 513 -8.69 7.31 9.48
CA GLY A 513 -9.78 8.12 10.02
C GLY A 513 -10.18 7.78 11.45
N PHE A 514 -10.08 8.75 12.36
CA PHE A 514 -10.61 8.62 13.72
C PHE A 514 -12.13 8.37 13.73
N CYS A 515 -12.86 8.90 12.72
CA CYS A 515 -14.30 8.69 12.56
C CYS A 515 -14.64 7.21 12.32
N SER A 516 -13.74 6.45 11.68
CA SER A 516 -13.92 5.00 11.46
C SER A 516 -13.98 4.24 12.78
N HIS A 517 -13.25 4.67 13.81
CA HIS A 517 -13.37 4.12 15.16
C HIS A 517 -14.61 4.64 15.90
N ALA A 518 -15.01 5.88 15.63
CA ALA A 518 -16.16 6.49 16.30
C ALA A 518 -17.49 5.83 15.92
N ILE A 519 -17.61 5.25 14.71
CA ILE A 519 -18.83 4.58 14.25
C ILE A 519 -18.99 3.13 14.73
N LEU A 520 -18.03 2.60 15.50
CA LEU A 520 -18.07 1.22 16.00
C LEU A 520 -19.04 1.04 17.17
N ASP A 521 -19.33 2.13 17.87
CA ASP A 521 -20.22 2.19 19.01
C ASP A 521 -21.16 3.40 18.86
N SER A 522 -22.24 3.42 19.63
CA SER A 522 -23.13 4.57 19.75
C SER A 522 -22.66 5.57 20.81
N GLU A 523 -21.67 5.22 21.64
CA GLU A 523 -21.04 6.14 22.57
C GLU A 523 -19.98 7.05 21.91
N PRO A 524 -19.76 8.28 22.43
CA PRO A 524 -18.72 9.16 21.94
C PRO A 524 -17.32 8.56 22.05
N LEU A 525 -16.53 8.73 21.01
CA LEU A 525 -15.10 8.48 21.05
C LEU A 525 -14.37 9.77 21.46
N VAL A 526 -13.71 9.75 22.61
CA VAL A 526 -12.86 10.86 23.08
C VAL A 526 -11.43 10.37 23.27
N VAL A 527 -10.49 11.02 22.56
CA VAL A 527 -9.05 10.79 22.62
C VAL A 527 -8.40 12.07 23.13
N THR A 528 -7.91 12.05 24.36
CA THR A 528 -7.39 13.26 25.02
C THR A 528 -5.99 13.65 24.57
N ASP A 529 -5.16 12.65 24.27
CA ASP A 529 -3.85 12.79 23.64
C ASP A 529 -3.60 11.60 22.69
N ALA A 530 -3.60 11.85 21.39
CA ALA A 530 -3.47 10.82 20.38
C ALA A 530 -2.07 10.18 20.36
N LEU A 531 -1.04 10.86 20.87
CA LEU A 531 0.30 10.26 21.03
C LEU A 531 0.38 9.24 22.16
N GLN A 532 -0.61 9.24 23.06
CA GLN A 532 -0.71 8.33 24.20
C GLN A 532 -1.81 7.28 24.00
N ASP A 533 -2.49 7.31 22.85
CA ASP A 533 -3.55 6.37 22.52
C ASP A 533 -2.99 5.30 21.59
N ASP A 534 -2.94 4.06 22.06
CA ASP A 534 -2.37 2.92 21.32
C ASP A 534 -3.03 2.69 19.94
N ARG A 535 -4.24 3.21 19.71
CA ARG A 535 -4.91 3.13 18.41
C ARG A 535 -4.35 4.14 17.41
N PHE A 536 -3.80 5.26 17.89
CA PHE A 536 -3.51 6.44 17.07
C PHE A 536 -2.09 6.98 17.18
N ALA A 537 -1.26 6.48 18.10
CA ALA A 537 0.06 7.06 18.38
C ALA A 537 0.96 7.18 17.14
N GLU A 538 0.91 6.19 16.24
CA GLU A 538 1.64 6.19 14.98
C GLU A 538 0.76 6.55 13.77
N ASN A 539 -0.49 6.96 14.01
CA ASN A 539 -1.42 7.31 12.94
C ASN A 539 -0.83 8.48 12.14
N PRO A 540 -0.84 8.43 10.80
CA PRO A 540 -0.26 9.46 9.98
C PRO A 540 -0.78 10.89 10.24
N ALA A 541 -2.06 11.03 10.61
CA ALA A 541 -2.62 12.33 10.97
C ALA A 541 -2.09 12.87 12.32
N VAL A 542 -1.54 12.01 13.18
CA VAL A 542 -0.95 12.35 14.49
C VAL A 542 0.53 12.69 14.32
N VAL A 543 1.29 11.84 13.63
CA VAL A 543 2.74 11.99 13.47
C VAL A 543 3.12 12.97 12.36
N GLY A 544 2.33 13.03 11.28
CA GLY A 544 2.45 14.00 10.19
C GLY A 544 1.41 15.13 10.29
N ASP A 545 1.33 15.98 9.26
CA ASP A 545 0.28 17.01 9.18
C ASP A 545 -1.11 16.34 9.17
N PRO A 546 -2.11 16.83 9.93
CA PRO A 546 -2.17 18.11 10.64
C PRO A 546 -1.62 18.10 12.08
N HIS A 547 -0.94 17.03 12.51
CA HIS A 547 -0.47 16.79 13.86
C HIS A 547 -1.59 16.74 14.89
N VAL A 548 -2.60 15.90 14.65
CA VAL A 548 -3.69 15.64 15.57
C VAL A 548 -3.14 15.23 16.93
N ARG A 549 -3.65 15.85 17.99
CA ARG A 549 -3.39 15.47 19.38
C ARG A 549 -4.66 15.20 20.15
N PHE A 550 -5.78 15.80 19.77
CA PHE A 550 -7.05 15.57 20.43
C PHE A 550 -8.14 15.28 19.40
N TYR A 551 -9.01 14.35 19.74
CA TYR A 551 -10.20 14.03 18.97
C TYR A 551 -11.39 13.81 19.91
N ALA A 552 -12.55 14.37 19.57
CA ALA A 552 -13.83 13.96 20.14
C ALA A 552 -14.87 13.86 19.04
N GLY A 553 -15.40 12.66 18.82
CA GLY A 553 -16.39 12.37 17.79
C GLY A 553 -17.66 11.76 18.38
N ILE A 554 -18.80 12.27 17.93
CA ILE A 554 -20.13 11.71 18.20
C ILE A 554 -20.57 10.95 16.95
N PRO A 555 -20.90 9.64 17.04
CA PRO A 555 -21.44 8.91 15.90
C PRO A 555 -22.77 9.53 15.45
N LEU A 556 -22.96 9.64 14.13
CA LEU A 556 -24.16 10.15 13.49
C LEU A 556 -24.98 9.01 12.92
N HIS A 557 -26.29 9.06 13.14
CA HIS A 557 -27.23 8.05 12.70
C HIS A 557 -28.11 8.56 11.55
N SER A 558 -28.42 7.70 10.59
CA SER A 558 -29.50 7.92 9.63
C SER A 558 -30.87 7.60 10.25
N ALA A 559 -31.97 7.92 9.55
CA ALA A 559 -33.33 7.72 10.06
C ALA A 559 -33.68 6.24 10.36
N ASP A 560 -33.00 5.30 9.69
CA ASP A 560 -33.09 3.85 9.92
C ASP A 560 -32.19 3.36 11.07
N GLY A 561 -31.44 4.26 11.72
CA GLY A 561 -30.59 3.98 12.87
C GLY A 561 -29.17 3.51 12.52
N ALA A 562 -28.80 3.43 11.24
CA ALA A 562 -27.44 3.04 10.84
C ALA A 562 -26.43 4.15 11.15
N ARG A 563 -25.23 3.78 11.62
CA ARG A 563 -24.13 4.72 11.94
C ARG A 563 -23.41 5.16 10.66
N VAL A 564 -23.83 6.27 10.09
CA VAL A 564 -23.39 6.73 8.75
C VAL A 564 -22.09 7.56 8.79
N GLY A 565 -21.70 8.08 9.95
CA GLY A 565 -20.50 8.89 10.08
C GLY A 565 -20.33 9.50 11.48
N ALA A 566 -19.63 10.62 11.59
CA ALA A 566 -19.41 11.27 12.88
C ALA A 566 -19.43 12.80 12.80
N PHE A 567 -19.90 13.45 13.87
CA PHE A 567 -19.66 14.86 14.11
C PHE A 567 -18.52 14.99 15.11
N CYS A 568 -17.42 15.62 14.71
CA CYS A 568 -16.22 15.61 15.54
C CYS A 568 -15.53 16.98 15.60
N ILE A 569 -14.75 17.15 16.68
CA ILE A 569 -13.78 18.22 16.82
C ILE A 569 -12.38 17.64 16.98
N VAL A 570 -11.41 18.36 16.40
CA VAL A 570 -10.01 17.95 16.37
C VAL A 570 -9.13 19.11 16.82
N ASP A 571 -8.07 18.81 17.58
CA ASP A 571 -7.08 19.81 17.99
C ASP A 571 -5.66 19.29 17.78
N ARG A 572 -4.72 20.22 17.57
CA ARG A 572 -3.29 19.97 17.45
C ARG A 572 -2.58 19.97 18.81
N LYS A 573 -3.35 20.12 19.89
CA LYS A 573 -2.88 20.06 21.28
C LYS A 573 -3.72 19.08 22.08
N PRO A 574 -3.13 18.36 23.06
CA PRO A 574 -3.90 17.53 23.99
C PRO A 574 -4.97 18.35 24.70
N ARG A 575 -6.12 17.74 24.95
CA ARG A 575 -7.29 18.41 25.52
C ARG A 575 -8.18 17.40 26.25
N SER A 576 -8.93 17.89 27.23
CA SER A 576 -10.04 17.15 27.85
C SER A 576 -11.32 17.97 27.74
N LEU A 577 -12.46 17.30 27.53
CA LEU A 577 -13.77 17.96 27.54
C LEU A 577 -14.43 17.79 28.91
N SER A 578 -15.03 18.86 29.39
CA SER A 578 -15.98 18.77 30.51
C SER A 578 -17.26 18.07 30.07
N ALA A 579 -18.01 17.51 31.03
CA ALA A 579 -19.30 16.89 30.75
C ALA A 579 -20.30 17.86 30.08
N ALA A 580 -20.20 19.17 30.34
CA ALA A 580 -21.03 20.18 29.68
C ALA A 580 -20.64 20.38 28.21
N GLN A 581 -19.35 20.38 27.89
CA GLN A 581 -18.86 20.47 26.51
C GLN A 581 -19.19 19.21 25.71
N LEU A 582 -19.07 18.03 26.32
CA LEU A 582 -19.45 16.79 25.65
C LEU A 582 -20.97 16.72 25.38
N ARG A 583 -21.81 17.18 26.32
CA ARG A 583 -23.26 17.33 26.08
C ARG A 583 -23.56 18.29 24.93
N MET A 584 -22.90 19.45 24.90
CA MET A 584 -23.03 20.39 23.79
C MET A 584 -22.65 19.76 22.45
N LEU A 585 -21.58 18.95 22.40
CA LEU A 585 -21.19 18.26 21.18
C LEU A 585 -22.25 17.22 20.75
N LYS A 586 -22.84 16.48 21.69
CA LYS A 586 -23.98 15.57 21.43
C LYS A 586 -25.21 16.33 20.90
N ASP A 587 -25.54 17.48 21.49
CA ASP A 587 -26.68 18.29 21.07
C ASP A 587 -26.50 18.81 19.63
N ILE A 588 -25.28 19.25 19.28
CA ILE A 588 -24.97 19.69 17.91
C ILE A 588 -25.00 18.51 16.94
N ALA A 589 -24.47 17.35 17.33
CA ALA A 589 -24.55 16.14 16.52
C ALA A 589 -26.01 15.77 16.22
N ARG A 590 -26.93 15.93 17.19
CA ARG A 590 -28.36 15.68 16.96
C ARG A 590 -28.97 16.66 15.94
N LEU A 591 -28.57 17.94 15.97
CA LEU A 591 -28.99 18.89 14.94
C LEU A 591 -28.48 18.50 13.55
N VAL A 592 -27.26 17.95 13.47
CA VAL A 592 -26.73 17.41 12.20
C VAL A 592 -27.53 16.20 11.73
N GLU A 593 -27.93 15.29 12.62
CA GLU A 593 -28.81 14.16 12.27
C GLU A 593 -30.17 14.64 11.73
N GLU A 594 -30.76 15.69 12.30
CA GLU A 594 -32.01 16.27 11.77
C GLU A 594 -31.85 16.78 10.32
N GLU A 595 -30.69 17.33 9.96
CA GLU A 595 -30.39 17.73 8.58
C GLU A 595 -30.24 16.52 7.63
N LEU A 596 -29.70 15.40 8.12
CA LEU A 596 -29.62 14.12 7.39
C LEU A 596 -31.03 13.54 7.16
N GLU A 597 -31.87 13.51 8.20
CA GLU A 597 -33.25 13.01 8.15
C GLU A 597 -34.13 13.81 7.17
N GLN A 598 -34.00 15.14 7.16
CA GLN A 598 -34.73 16.02 6.24
C GLN A 598 -34.38 15.75 4.77
N ARG A 599 -33.12 15.40 4.48
CA ARG A 599 -32.67 15.05 3.12
C ARG A 599 -33.30 13.76 2.63
N GLN A 600 -33.32 12.71 3.46
CA GLN A 600 -33.94 11.43 3.10
C GLN A 600 -35.44 11.59 2.84
N THR A 601 -36.13 12.39 3.66
CA THR A 601 -37.55 12.68 3.48
C THR A 601 -37.82 13.43 2.16
N ALA A 602 -36.96 14.38 1.80
CA ALA A 602 -37.09 15.14 0.55
C ALA A 602 -36.75 14.34 -0.72
N GLN A 603 -36.10 13.18 -0.61
CA GLN A 603 -35.83 12.27 -1.72
C GLN A 603 -36.88 11.17 -1.86
N ALA A 604 -37.61 10.86 -0.79
CA ALA A 604 -38.65 9.83 -0.76
C ALA A 604 -40.06 10.32 -1.18
N GLY A 605 -40.26 11.65 -1.23
CA GLY A 605 -41.48 12.29 -1.74
C GLY A 605 -41.24 12.98 -3.07
#